data_AF-A0A919Z829-F1
#
_entry.id   AF-A0A919Z829-F1
#
_cell.length_a   1.000
_cell.length_b   1.000
_cell.length_c   1.000
_cell.angle_alpha   90.00
_cell.angle_beta   90.00
_cell.angle_gamma   90.00
#
_symmetry.space_group_name_H-M   'P 1'
#
loop_
_entity.id
_entity.type
_entity.pdbx_description
1 polymer ?
#
loop_
_entity_poly.entity_id
_entity_poly.type
_entity_poly.pdbx_seq_one_letter_code
_entity_poly.pdbx_strand_id
1 'polypeptide(L)' 'MAFFVPEQKRGPIKPAKSKTDGNKTEIELLAIGKRVGLNFAEMNELRIRDLLDLAKCYSGAEEDGPRDATQGDIDAFFGG' A
#
# COMPACT_ATOMS: atom_id res chain seq x y z
N MET A 1 -32.92 -11.29 -21.22
CA MET A 1 -31.82 -10.70 -22.03
C MET A 1 -30.53 -10.94 -21.28
N ALA A 2 -29.56 -11.59 -21.91
CA ALA A 2 -28.22 -11.77 -21.34
C ALA A 2 -27.27 -10.80 -22.05
N PHE A 3 -26.51 -10.02 -21.29
CA PHE A 3 -25.48 -9.13 -21.82
C PHE A 3 -24.14 -9.88 -21.79
N PHE A 4 -23.45 -9.88 -22.93
CA PHE A 4 -22.13 -10.47 -23.06
C PHE A 4 -21.08 -9.48 -22.56
N VAL A 5 -20.31 -9.86 -21.54
CA VAL A 5 -19.15 -9.09 -21.04
C VAL A 5 -17.92 -9.66 -21.73
N PRO A 6 -17.24 -8.91 -22.63
CA PRO A 6 -16.03 -9.40 -23.27
C PRO A 6 -14.92 -9.57 -22.23
N GLU A 7 -14.27 -10.74 -22.27
CA GLU A 7 -13.19 -11.08 -21.35
C GLU A 7 -11.97 -10.18 -21.64
N GLN A 8 -11.77 -9.18 -20.78
CA GLN A 8 -10.64 -8.27 -20.88
C GLN A 8 -9.38 -9.06 -20.50
N LYS A 9 -8.55 -9.38 -21.51
CA LYS A 9 -7.26 -10.08 -21.33
C LYS A 9 -6.46 -9.39 -20.23
N ARG A 10 -6.47 -9.97 -19.03
CA ARG A 10 -5.62 -9.52 -17.93
C ARG A 10 -4.19 -9.72 -18.41
N GLY A 11 -3.47 -8.63 -18.63
CA GLY A 11 -2.03 -8.68 -18.90
C GLY A 11 -1.33 -9.51 -17.81
N PRO A 12 -0.17 -10.11 -18.11
CA PRO A 12 0.52 -10.96 -17.14
C PRO A 12 0.71 -10.17 -15.85
N ILE A 13 0.12 -10.68 -14.76
CA ILE A 13 0.39 -10.20 -13.41
C ILE A 13 1.90 -10.41 -13.23
N LYS A 14 2.68 -9.33 -13.29
CA LYS A 14 4.10 -9.39 -12.97
C LYS A 14 4.15 -9.82 -11.50
N PRO A 15 4.69 -11.00 -11.15
CA PRO A 15 4.91 -11.31 -9.76
C PRO A 15 5.87 -10.24 -9.23
N ALA A 16 5.42 -9.47 -8.24
CA ALA A 16 6.32 -8.60 -7.49
C ALA A 16 7.46 -9.50 -7.01
N LYS A 17 8.69 -9.25 -7.50
CA LYS A 17 9.86 -9.99 -7.05
C LYS A 17 10.13 -9.59 -5.60
N SER A 18 9.51 -10.27 -4.64
CA SER A 18 9.92 -10.18 -3.25
C SER A 18 11.17 -11.03 -3.08
N LYS A 19 12.35 -10.43 -3.35
CA LYS A 19 13.57 -10.91 -2.71
C LYS A 19 13.46 -10.51 -1.24
N THR A 20 12.76 -11.33 -0.46
CA THR A 20 12.64 -11.13 0.98
C THR A 20 13.89 -11.72 1.61
N ASP A 21 14.93 -10.90 1.76
CA ASP A 21 15.96 -11.18 2.76
C ASP A 21 15.25 -11.04 4.11
N GLY A 22 14.76 -12.14 4.70
CA GLY A 22 13.91 -12.11 5.90
C GLY A 22 14.48 -11.24 7.03
N ASN A 23 15.81 -11.27 7.19
CA ASN A 23 16.53 -10.45 8.16
C ASN A 23 16.41 -8.94 7.91
N LYS A 24 16.30 -8.51 6.64
CA LYS A 24 16.15 -7.10 6.29
C LYS A 24 14.77 -6.59 6.70
N THR A 25 13.73 -7.40 6.50
CA THR A 25 12.36 -7.06 6.87
C THR A 25 12.19 -6.91 8.37
N GLU A 26 12.82 -7.77 9.18
CA GLU A 26 12.79 -7.66 10.64
C GLU A 26 13.44 -6.36 11.14
N ILE A 27 14.60 -6.00 10.58
CA ILE A 27 15.30 -4.75 10.94
C ILE A 27 14.48 -3.52 10.52
N GLU A 28 13.82 -3.57 9.36
CA GLU A 28 12.93 -2.50 8.91
C GLU A 28 11.75 -2.28 9.88
N LEU A 29 11.14 -3.36 10.40
CA LEU A 29 10.07 -3.27 11.39
C LEU A 29 10.55 -2.63 12.70
N LEU A 30 11.73 -3.02 13.19
CA LEU A 30 12.33 -2.39 14.38
C LEU A 30 12.61 -0.89 14.14
N ALA A 31 13.14 -0.55 12.98
CA ALA A 31 13.39 0.85 12.62
C ALA A 31 12.10 1.67 12.56
N ILE A 32 11.00 1.11 12.04
CA ILE A 32 9.69 1.74 12.04
C ILE A 32 9.22 2.00 13.47
N GLY A 33 9.20 1.00 14.34
CA GLY A 33 8.76 1.18 15.72
C GLY A 33 9.60 2.20 16.48
N LYS A 34 10.92 2.22 16.27
CA LYS A 34 11.80 3.26 16.82
C LYS A 34 11.49 4.66 16.29
N ARG A 35 11.16 4.81 15.00
CA ARG A 35 10.80 6.11 14.39
C ARG A 35 9.47 6.66 14.87
N VAL A 36 8.52 5.78 15.17
CA VAL A 36 7.21 6.13 15.74
C VAL A 36 7.31 6.44 17.25
N GLY A 37 8.46 6.16 17.88
CA GLY A 37 8.75 6.50 19.27
C GLY A 37 8.52 5.36 20.26
N LEU A 38 8.29 4.12 19.78
CA LEU A 38 8.07 2.97 20.64
C LEU A 38 9.38 2.46 21.25
N ASN A 39 9.28 1.96 22.47
CA ASN A 39 10.31 1.15 23.12
C ASN A 39 10.15 -0.34 22.76
N PHE A 40 11.15 -1.17 23.09
CA PHE A 40 11.12 -2.59 22.72
C PHE A 40 10.03 -3.40 23.43
N ALA A 41 9.65 -3.03 24.65
CA ALA A 41 8.56 -3.69 25.36
C ALA A 41 7.22 -3.37 24.69
N GLU A 42 6.98 -2.10 24.34
CA GLU A 42 5.77 -1.67 23.63
C GLU A 42 5.67 -2.32 22.25
N MET A 43 6.77 -2.44 21.52
CA MET A 43 6.77 -3.13 20.22
C MET A 43 6.39 -4.61 20.34
N ASN A 44 6.76 -5.29 21.43
CA ASN A 44 6.40 -6.69 21.66
C ASN A 44 4.91 -6.91 21.95
N GLU A 45 4.21 -5.89 22.47
CA GLU A 45 2.77 -5.95 22.72
C GLU A 45 1.94 -5.76 21.44
N LEU A 46 2.56 -5.32 20.34
CA LEU A 46 1.89 -5.06 19.07
C LEU A 46 2.07 -6.22 18.11
N ARG A 47 1.01 -6.54 17.35
CA ARG A 47 1.18 -7.34 16.15
C ARG A 47 1.88 -6.49 15.09
N ILE A 48 2.60 -7.14 14.18
CA ILE A 48 3.24 -6.47 13.03
C ILE A 48 2.23 -5.59 12.27
N ARG A 49 0.99 -6.06 12.12
CA ARG A 49 -0.08 -5.29 11.48
C ARG A 49 -0.38 -3.98 12.22
N ASP A 50 -0.53 -4.06 13.54
CA ASP A 50 -0.85 -2.90 14.37
C ASP A 50 0.28 -1.87 14.34
N LEU A 51 1.54 -2.34 14.34
CA LEU A 51 2.72 -1.49 14.18
C LEU A 51 2.72 -0.75 12.83
N LEU A 52 2.35 -1.43 11.74
CA LEU A 52 2.28 -0.84 10.41
C LEU A 52 1.13 0.17 10.29
N ASP A 53 -0.05 -0.16 10.83
CA ASP A 53 -1.21 0.73 10.83
C ASP A 53 -0.91 1.99 11.67
N LEU A 54 -0.28 1.83 12.84
CA LEU A 54 0.20 2.94 13.66
C LEU A 54 1.20 3.81 12.89
N ALA A 55 2.18 3.21 12.20
CA ALA A 55 3.17 3.94 11.43
C ALA A 55 2.55 4.72 10.26
N LYS A 56 1.52 4.16 9.60
CA LYS A 56 0.76 4.85 8.57
C LYS A 56 0.05 6.09 9.14
N CYS A 57 -0.71 5.93 10.22
CA CYS A 57 -1.37 7.05 10.88
C CYS A 57 -0.37 8.10 11.38
N TYR A 58 0.77 7.66 11.93
CA TYR A 58 1.81 8.55 12.46
C TYR A 58 2.50 9.37 11.37
N SER A 59 2.75 8.77 10.19
CA SER A 59 3.42 9.47 9.09
C SER A 59 2.52 10.48 8.37
N GLY A 60 1.22 10.49 8.66
CA GLY A 60 0.26 11.35 7.96
C GLY A 60 0.13 11.01 6.47
N ALA A 61 0.63 9.84 6.05
CA ALA A 61 0.36 9.30 4.74
C ALA A 61 -1.09 8.83 4.74
N GLU A 62 -2.00 9.77 4.44
CA GLU A 62 -3.31 9.38 3.94
C GLU A 62 -3.06 8.42 2.77
N GLU A 63 -3.70 7.25 2.79
CA GLU A 63 -3.78 6.48 1.56
C GLU A 63 -4.43 7.43 0.56
N ASP A 64 -3.67 7.87 -0.46
CA ASP A 64 -4.22 8.54 -1.64
C ASP A 64 -5.33 7.61 -2.13
N GLY A 65 -6.55 7.87 -1.68
CA GLY A 65 -7.73 7.17 -2.11
C GLY A 65 -7.88 7.37 -3.61
N PRO A 66 -8.88 6.75 -4.24
CA PRO A 66 -9.20 7.08 -5.63
C PRO A 66 -9.33 8.61 -5.75
N ARG A 67 -8.35 9.26 -6.42
CA ARG A 67 -8.42 10.70 -6.65
C ARG A 67 -9.60 10.96 -7.56
N ASP A 68 -10.40 11.98 -7.24
CA ASP A 68 -11.44 12.43 -8.14
C ASP A 68 -10.82 12.82 -9.49
N ALA A 69 -11.46 12.42 -10.58
CA ALA A 69 -11.01 12.78 -11.91
C ALA A 69 -11.08 14.30 -12.07
N THR A 70 -9.94 14.93 -12.33
CA THR A 70 -9.90 16.36 -12.62
C THR A 70 -10.42 16.62 -14.03
N GLN A 71 -10.81 17.86 -14.34
CA GLN A 71 -11.21 18.23 -15.70
C GLN A 71 -10.11 17.91 -16.73
N GLY A 72 -8.83 18.00 -16.35
CA GLY A 72 -7.73 17.58 -17.22
C GLY A 72 -7.68 16.08 -17.50
N ASP A 73 -8.07 15.24 -16.54
CA ASP A 73 -8.20 13.80 -16.75
C ASP A 73 -9.41 13.48 -17.66
N ILE A 74 -10.52 14.23 -17.51
CA ILE A 74 -11.71 14.14 -18.36
C ILE A 74 -11.37 14.54 -19.80
N ASP A 75 -10.72 15.68 -19.97
CA ASP A 75 -10.34 16.20 -21.28
C ASP A 75 -9.33 15.28 -21.99
N ALA A 76 -8.39 14.66 -21.26
CA ALA A 76 -7.47 13.66 -21.82
C ALA A 76 -8.18 12.37 -22.23
N PHE A 77 -9.28 12.00 -21.57
CA PHE A 77 -10.07 10.83 -21.90
C PHE A 77 -10.98 11.05 -23.12
N PHE A 78 -11.58 12.25 -23.25
CA PHE A 78 -12.52 12.58 -24.32
C PHE A 78 -11.90 13.33 -25.52
N GLY A 79 -10.68 13.86 -25.38
CA GLY A 79 -10.01 14.68 -26.39
C GLY A 79 -9.14 13.92 -27.40
N GLY A 80 -9.36 12.60 -27.55
CA GLY A 80 -8.69 11.75 -28.53
C GLY A 80 -9.33 11.80 -29.91
#